data_AF-A0A177L521-F1
#
_entry.id   AF-A0A177L521-F1
#
_cell.length_a   1.000
_cell.length_b   1.000
_cell.length_c   1.000
_cell.angle_alpha   90.00
_cell.angle_beta   90.00
_cell.angle_gamma   90.00
#
_symmetry.space_group_name_H-M   'P 1'
#
loop_
_entity.id
_entity.type
_entity.pdbx_description
1 polymer ?
#
loop_
_entity_poly.entity_id
_entity_poly.type
_entity_poly.pdbx_seq_one_letter_code
_entity_poly.pdbx_strand_id
1 'polypeptide(L)'
;MGKRITVYFVGLIITALGIALVVHSDVGAGPWDAVAVGLKLHFGLTIGMWSIIAQGCVVLITAIIERARFQFESILAIMLRSWFLDLWFYVILNDINFTSSPVIQWMTFALGVFAVGLGIGIYVEAELPKTPLDGLMLALSNTFGWSLSTARILIELTGVAIGFLLGGPVGIGTVIIALTLGRIISVVNRSMKKHIVMPGVST
;
A
#
# COMPACT_ATOMS: atom_id res chain seq x y z
N MET A 1 3.98 -7.69 23.59
CA MET A 1 4.72 -6.88 22.59
C MET A 1 5.28 -7.73 21.44
N GLY A 2 6.13 -8.74 21.68
CA GLY A 2 6.78 -9.52 20.61
C GLY A 2 5.83 -10.13 19.57
N LYS A 3 4.72 -10.75 19.99
CA LYS A 3 3.72 -11.31 19.06
C LYS A 3 3.12 -10.26 18.11
N ARG A 4 2.85 -9.04 18.59
CA ARG A 4 2.29 -7.95 17.75
C ARG A 4 3.30 -7.49 16.70
N ILE A 5 4.58 -7.38 17.10
CA ILE A 5 5.67 -7.04 16.19
C ILE A 5 5.82 -8.11 15.11
N THR A 6 5.83 -9.40 15.47
CA THR A 6 5.93 -10.48 14.47
C THR A 6 4.77 -10.45 13.49
N VAL A 7 3.52 -10.30 13.98
CA VAL A 7 2.32 -10.19 13.13
C VAL A 7 2.44 -9.02 12.16
N TYR A 8 2.91 -7.87 12.66
CA TYR A 8 3.13 -6.69 11.84
C TYR A 8 4.17 -6.91 10.74
N PHE A 9 5.34 -7.43 11.09
CA PHE A 9 6.41 -7.74 10.14
C PHE A 9 5.95 -8.73 9.06
N VAL A 10 5.25 -9.81 9.46
CA VAL A 10 4.70 -10.79 8.51
C VAL A 10 3.70 -10.12 7.56
N GLY A 11 2.79 -9.30 8.09
CA GLY A 11 1.84 -8.58 7.26
C GLY A 11 2.51 -7.61 6.28
N LEU A 12 3.58 -6.91 6.68
CA LEU A 12 4.35 -6.04 5.78
C LEU A 12 5.06 -6.83 4.68
N ILE A 13 5.67 -7.98 4.99
CA ILE A 13 6.33 -8.85 4.02
C ILE A 13 5.33 -9.37 2.98
N ILE A 14 4.16 -9.85 3.43
CA ILE A 14 3.10 -10.36 2.56
C ILE A 14 2.53 -9.24 1.69
N THR A 15 2.34 -8.04 2.26
CA THR A 15 1.88 -6.87 1.51
C THR A 15 2.86 -6.50 0.41
N ALA A 16 4.16 -6.47 0.73
CA ALA A 16 5.22 -6.16 -0.23
C ALA A 16 5.28 -7.19 -1.37
N LEU A 17 5.15 -8.49 -1.05
CA LEU A 17 5.06 -9.56 -2.05
C LEU A 17 3.85 -9.34 -2.97
N GLY A 18 2.68 -9.04 -2.41
CA GLY A 18 1.47 -8.79 -3.18
C GLY A 18 1.62 -7.62 -4.15
N ILE A 19 2.22 -6.51 -3.70
CA ILE A 19 2.50 -5.34 -4.56
C ILE A 19 3.45 -5.74 -5.69
N ALA A 20 4.52 -6.49 -5.39
CA ALA A 20 5.46 -6.95 -6.40
C ALA A 20 4.78 -7.80 -7.49
N LEU A 21 3.93 -8.76 -7.09
CA LEU A 21 3.15 -9.59 -8.02
C LEU A 21 2.17 -8.78 -8.86
N VAL A 22 1.46 -7.82 -8.25
CA VAL A 22 0.55 -6.92 -8.97
C VAL A 22 1.31 -6.14 -10.03
N VAL A 23 2.44 -5.53 -9.70
CA VAL A 23 3.23 -4.74 -10.66
C VAL A 23 3.81 -5.65 -11.76
N HIS A 24 4.33 -6.84 -11.42
CA HIS A 24 4.84 -7.80 -12.41
C HIS A 24 3.77 -8.36 -13.35
N SER A 25 2.50 -8.37 -12.94
CA SER A 25 1.40 -8.89 -13.75
C SER A 25 1.10 -8.04 -14.99
N ASP A 26 1.52 -6.77 -15.01
CA ASP A 26 1.25 -5.80 -16.08
C ASP A 26 -0.25 -5.51 -16.33
N VAL A 27 -1.12 -5.89 -15.39
CA VAL A 27 -2.58 -5.62 -15.47
C VAL A 27 -2.93 -4.23 -14.90
N GLY A 28 -2.08 -3.72 -14.00
CA GLY A 28 -2.20 -2.42 -13.34
C GLY A 28 -1.57 -2.45 -11.95
N ALA A 29 -1.59 -1.32 -11.25
CA ALA A 29 -1.14 -1.22 -9.85
C ALA A 29 -2.06 -0.32 -9.02
N GLY A 30 -1.87 -0.34 -7.69
CA GLY A 30 -2.51 0.62 -6.80
C GLY A 30 -2.10 2.06 -7.16
N PRO A 31 -2.95 3.08 -6.91
CA PRO A 31 -2.70 4.46 -7.37
C PRO A 31 -1.30 4.99 -7.02
N TRP A 32 -0.89 4.83 -5.77
CA TRP A 32 0.40 5.33 -5.27
C TRP A 32 1.57 4.41 -5.62
N ASP A 33 1.32 3.11 -5.83
CA ASP A 33 2.33 2.19 -6.36
C ASP A 33 2.61 2.50 -7.84
N ALA A 34 1.59 2.87 -8.61
CA ALA A 34 1.74 3.31 -9.99
C ALA A 34 2.58 4.60 -10.09
N VAL A 35 2.42 5.55 -9.15
CA VAL A 35 3.30 6.71 -9.03
C VAL A 35 4.74 6.29 -8.80
N ALA A 36 5.00 5.37 -7.86
CA ALA A 36 6.37 4.91 -7.58
C ALA A 36 7.01 4.20 -8.79
N VAL A 37 6.25 3.40 -9.53
CA VAL A 37 6.70 2.76 -10.77
C VAL A 37 6.97 3.82 -11.85
N GLY A 38 6.07 4.79 -12.04
CA GLY A 38 6.25 5.88 -13.00
C GLY A 38 7.49 6.73 -12.69
N LEU A 39 7.73 7.07 -11.43
CA LEU A 39 8.94 7.78 -11.02
C LEU A 39 10.22 6.96 -11.32
N LYS A 40 10.19 5.64 -11.08
CA LYS A 40 11.29 4.75 -11.46
C LYS A 40 11.59 4.78 -12.96
N LEU A 41 10.58 4.92 -13.82
CA LEU A 41 10.76 5.00 -15.28
C LEU A 41 11.50 6.28 -15.72
N HIS A 42 11.30 7.39 -15.02
CA HIS A 42 11.83 8.70 -15.43
C HIS A 42 13.09 9.15 -14.69
N PHE A 43 13.26 8.76 -13.43
CA PHE A 43 14.26 9.36 -12.53
C PHE A 43 15.24 8.34 -11.93
N GLY A 44 15.19 7.07 -12.32
CA GLY A 44 16.02 6.01 -11.75
C GLY A 44 15.55 5.58 -10.36
N LEU A 45 16.41 4.97 -9.55
CA LEU A 45 16.08 4.33 -8.26
C LEU A 45 15.11 3.13 -8.36
N THR A 46 14.87 2.48 -7.23
CA THR A 46 13.96 1.35 -7.10
C THR A 46 12.53 1.82 -6.79
N ILE A 47 11.53 0.97 -7.06
CA ILE A 47 10.11 1.24 -6.72
C ILE A 47 9.94 1.46 -5.21
N GLY A 48 10.64 0.68 -4.38
CA GLY A 48 10.63 0.83 -2.94
C GLY A 48 11.15 2.20 -2.48
N MET A 49 12.25 2.68 -3.06
CA MET A 49 12.81 3.99 -2.73
C MET A 49 11.86 5.13 -3.08
N TRP A 50 11.23 5.08 -4.26
CA TRP A 50 10.19 6.06 -4.62
C TRP A 50 8.96 5.98 -3.74
N SER A 51 8.59 4.78 -3.29
CA SER A 51 7.51 4.60 -2.31
C SER A 51 7.83 5.23 -0.95
N ILE A 52 9.10 5.21 -0.52
CA ILE A 52 9.56 5.89 0.70
C ILE A 52 9.48 7.40 0.51
N ILE A 53 10.03 7.92 -0.60
CA ILE A 53 10.06 9.36 -0.89
C ILE A 53 8.65 9.92 -1.02
N ALA A 54 7.78 9.30 -1.83
CA ALA A 54 6.42 9.75 -2.06
C ALA A 54 5.61 9.78 -0.76
N GLN A 55 5.69 8.73 0.06
CA GLN A 55 4.98 8.72 1.33
C GLN A 55 5.61 9.63 2.38
N GLY A 56 6.93 9.85 2.35
CA GLY A 56 7.60 10.88 3.15
C GLY A 56 7.07 12.28 2.82
N CYS A 57 6.88 12.59 1.53
CA CYS A 57 6.24 13.82 1.09
C CYS A 57 4.79 13.92 1.62
N VAL A 58 4.04 12.83 1.62
CA VAL A 58 2.68 12.79 2.21
C VAL A 58 2.71 13.11 3.71
N VAL A 59 3.66 12.55 4.47
CA VAL A 59 3.81 12.89 5.90
C VAL A 59 4.14 14.38 6.08
N LEU A 60 5.03 14.94 5.25
CA LEU A 60 5.37 16.37 5.30
C LEU A 60 4.15 17.26 5.01
N ILE A 61 3.39 16.95 3.96
CA ILE A 61 2.16 17.67 3.60
C ILE A 61 1.15 17.59 4.74
N THR A 62 0.98 16.41 5.34
CA THR A 62 0.08 16.20 6.48
C THR A 62 0.49 17.08 7.66
N ALA A 63 1.78 17.10 8.02
CA ALA A 63 2.29 17.92 9.12
C ALA A 63 2.08 19.43 8.88
N ILE A 64 2.21 19.90 7.64
CA ILE A 64 1.95 21.29 7.25
C ILE A 64 0.46 21.62 7.39
N ILE A 65 -0.43 20.74 6.92
CA ILE A 65 -1.89 20.94 6.97
C ILE A 65 -2.40 20.95 8.42
N GLU A 66 -1.92 20.03 9.25
CA GLU A 66 -2.34 19.92 10.66
C GLU A 66 -1.62 20.90 11.59
N ARG A 67 -0.55 21.55 11.12
CA ARG A 67 0.38 22.32 11.97
C ARG A 67 0.87 21.49 13.16
N ALA A 68 1.06 20.20 12.94
CA ALA A 68 1.34 19.20 13.97
C ALA A 68 2.74 18.59 13.83
N ARG A 69 3.11 17.78 14.83
CA ARG A 69 4.40 17.07 14.83
C ARG A 69 4.49 16.06 13.68
N PHE A 70 5.70 15.87 13.17
CA PHE A 70 5.99 14.89 12.13
C PHE A 70 5.81 13.46 12.66
N GLN A 71 4.99 12.67 11.97
CA GLN A 71 4.64 11.30 12.38
C GLN A 71 5.72 10.31 11.90
N PHE A 72 6.86 10.31 12.59
CA PHE A 72 8.00 9.42 12.28
C PHE A 72 7.66 7.93 12.38
N GLU A 73 6.64 7.59 13.17
CA GLU A 73 6.26 6.22 13.45
C GLU A 73 5.81 5.48 12.18
N SER A 74 5.15 6.18 11.25
CA SER A 74 4.70 5.63 9.97
C SER A 74 5.84 5.43 8.96
N ILE A 75 6.97 6.11 9.12
CA ILE A 75 8.09 6.04 8.17
C ILE A 75 8.81 4.70 8.27
N LEU A 76 9.01 4.19 9.49
CA LEU A 76 9.69 2.91 9.70
C LEU A 76 8.95 1.76 9.00
N ALA A 77 7.62 1.76 9.10
CA ALA A 77 6.74 0.82 8.42
C ALA A 77 6.94 0.82 6.91
N ILE A 78 6.98 2.01 6.33
CA ILE A 78 7.13 2.20 4.89
C ILE A 78 8.53 1.81 4.44
N MET A 79 9.56 2.22 5.17
CA MET A 79 10.94 1.82 4.86
C MET A 79 11.07 0.31 4.83
N LEU A 80 10.54 -0.37 5.85
CA LEU A 80 10.59 -1.81 5.95
C LEU A 80 9.79 -2.49 4.82
N ARG A 81 8.54 -2.06 4.60
CA ARG A 81 7.70 -2.57 3.50
C ARG A 81 8.36 -2.35 2.14
N SER A 82 8.91 -1.17 1.90
CA SER A 82 9.58 -0.80 0.65
C SER A 82 10.87 -1.59 0.44
N TRP A 83 11.62 -1.87 1.50
CA TRP A 83 12.81 -2.73 1.41
C TRP A 83 12.43 -4.16 1.01
N PHE A 84 11.38 -4.72 1.61
CA PHE A 84 10.84 -6.01 1.19
C PHE A 84 10.26 -5.97 -0.23
N LEU A 85 9.65 -4.86 -0.63
CA LEU A 85 9.14 -4.70 -2.00
C LEU A 85 10.28 -4.82 -3.00
N ASP A 86 11.40 -4.13 -2.76
CA ASP A 86 12.57 -4.21 -3.63
C ASP A 86 13.20 -5.61 -3.61
N LEU A 87 13.24 -6.26 -2.45
CA LEU A 87 13.72 -7.66 -2.35
C LEU A 87 12.85 -8.60 -3.21
N TRP A 88 11.53 -8.54 -3.07
CA TRP A 88 10.63 -9.36 -3.88
C TRP A 88 10.76 -9.05 -5.35
N PHE A 89 10.72 -7.77 -5.72
CA PHE A 89 10.66 -7.33 -7.11
C PHE A 89 11.98 -7.55 -7.86
N TYR A 90 13.10 -7.11 -7.29
CA TYR A 90 14.40 -7.09 -8.00
C TYR A 90 15.31 -8.28 -7.69
N VAL A 91 15.05 -9.05 -6.64
CA VAL A 91 15.91 -10.18 -6.26
C VAL A 91 15.19 -11.50 -6.42
N ILE A 92 13.98 -11.64 -5.88
CA ILE A 92 13.31 -12.95 -5.81
C ILE A 92 12.50 -13.24 -7.08
N LEU A 93 11.79 -12.25 -7.61
CA LEU A 93 10.85 -12.41 -8.72
C LEU A 93 11.42 -11.92 -10.07
N ASN A 94 12.62 -11.34 -10.08
CA ASN A 94 13.21 -10.66 -11.23
C ASN A 94 13.28 -11.54 -12.50
N ASP A 95 13.60 -12.83 -12.33
CA ASP A 95 13.82 -13.74 -13.46
C ASP A 95 12.56 -14.52 -13.87
N ILE A 96 11.41 -14.24 -13.26
CA ILE A 96 10.15 -14.94 -13.52
C ILE A 96 9.31 -14.15 -14.53
N ASN A 97 8.94 -14.78 -15.65
CA ASN A 97 8.10 -14.16 -16.67
C ASN A 97 6.59 -14.36 -16.39
N PHE A 98 6.01 -13.40 -15.69
CA PHE A 98 4.57 -13.34 -15.40
C PHE A 98 3.70 -12.83 -16.57
N THR A 99 4.31 -12.38 -17.67
CA THR A 99 3.61 -11.85 -18.84
C THR A 99 3.61 -12.81 -20.04
N SER A 100 4.03 -14.06 -19.82
CA SER A 100 4.10 -15.10 -20.85
C SER A 100 2.74 -15.50 -21.44
N SER A 101 1.63 -15.26 -20.73
CA SER A 101 0.27 -15.47 -21.21
C SER A 101 -0.72 -14.58 -20.45
N PRO A 102 -1.82 -14.12 -21.07
CA PRO A 102 -2.88 -13.39 -20.37
C PRO A 102 -3.42 -14.13 -19.14
N VAL A 103 -3.50 -15.47 -19.19
CA VAL A 103 -3.96 -16.28 -18.05
C VAL A 103 -3.00 -16.14 -16.86
N ILE A 104 -1.69 -16.18 -17.12
CA ILE A 104 -0.66 -16.05 -16.08
C ILE A 104 -0.66 -14.63 -15.51
N GLN A 105 -0.81 -13.60 -16.35
CA GLN A 105 -0.94 -12.21 -15.90
C GLN A 105 -2.10 -12.04 -14.94
N TRP A 106 -3.30 -12.47 -15.33
CA TRP A 106 -4.51 -12.31 -14.50
C TRP A 106 -4.47 -13.17 -13.23
N MET A 107 -3.91 -14.37 -13.28
CA MET A 107 -3.71 -15.19 -12.07
C MET A 107 -2.71 -14.55 -11.11
N THR A 108 -1.59 -14.03 -11.64
CA THR A 108 -0.56 -13.34 -10.84
C THR A 108 -1.13 -12.07 -10.22
N PHE A 109 -1.89 -11.30 -11.00
CA PHE A 109 -2.61 -10.13 -10.51
C PHE A 109 -3.57 -10.48 -9.38
N ALA A 110 -4.44 -11.49 -9.58
CA ALA A 110 -5.42 -11.89 -8.58
C ALA A 110 -4.75 -12.39 -7.28
N LEU A 111 -3.69 -13.20 -7.39
CA LEU A 111 -2.88 -13.65 -6.25
C LEU A 111 -2.20 -12.46 -5.55
N GLY A 112 -1.67 -11.52 -6.32
CA GLY A 112 -1.08 -10.29 -5.81
C GLY A 112 -2.08 -9.46 -5.02
N VAL A 113 -3.24 -9.15 -5.59
CA VAL A 113 -4.31 -8.39 -4.93
C VAL A 113 -4.78 -9.09 -3.64
N PHE A 114 -4.93 -10.41 -3.68
CA PHE A 114 -5.27 -11.19 -2.49
C PHE A 114 -4.17 -11.10 -1.42
N ALA A 115 -2.89 -11.26 -1.80
CA ALA A 115 -1.76 -11.13 -0.89
C ALA A 115 -1.66 -9.72 -0.30
N VAL A 116 -1.87 -8.66 -1.08
CA VAL A 116 -1.93 -7.28 -0.56
C VAL A 116 -3.02 -7.16 0.49
N GLY A 117 -4.24 -7.60 0.19
CA GLY A 117 -5.35 -7.52 1.13
C GLY A 117 -5.14 -8.36 2.39
N LEU A 118 -4.55 -9.54 2.25
CA LEU A 118 -4.16 -10.42 3.36
C LEU A 118 -3.11 -9.77 4.25
N GLY A 119 -2.02 -9.27 3.66
CA GLY A 119 -0.93 -8.62 4.39
C GLY A 119 -1.40 -7.37 5.14
N ILE A 120 -2.19 -6.52 4.46
CA ILE A 120 -2.80 -5.33 5.09
C ILE A 120 -3.70 -5.73 6.25
N GLY A 121 -4.57 -6.71 6.06
CA GLY A 121 -5.46 -7.12 7.14
C GLY A 121 -4.70 -7.71 8.35
N ILE A 122 -3.59 -8.38 8.11
CA ILE A 122 -2.73 -8.91 9.18
C ILE A 122 -2.05 -7.78 9.95
N TYR A 123 -1.38 -6.84 9.28
CA TYR A 123 -0.59 -5.83 9.99
C TYR A 123 -1.47 -4.75 10.64
N VAL A 124 -2.65 -4.47 10.10
CA VAL A 124 -3.59 -3.48 10.68
C VAL A 124 -4.06 -3.92 12.08
N GLU A 125 -4.30 -5.22 12.27
CA GLU A 125 -4.69 -5.78 13.58
C GLU A 125 -3.55 -5.72 14.62
N ALA A 126 -2.30 -5.43 14.21
CA ALA A 126 -1.20 -5.26 15.15
C ALA A 126 -1.26 -3.91 15.92
N GLU A 127 -2.21 -3.02 15.59
CA GLU A 127 -2.42 -1.71 16.22
C GLU A 127 -1.19 -0.79 16.17
N LEU A 128 -0.39 -0.94 15.11
CA LEU A 128 0.81 -0.16 14.85
C LEU A 128 0.52 1.00 13.87
N PRO A 129 1.47 1.93 13.66
CA PRO A 129 1.22 3.25 13.07
C PRO A 129 0.46 3.20 11.73
N LYS A 130 -0.49 4.12 11.58
CA LYS A 130 -1.33 4.28 10.38
C LYS A 130 -0.48 4.62 9.15
N THR A 131 -1.02 4.38 7.96
CA THR A 131 -0.34 4.78 6.73
C THR A 131 -0.35 6.31 6.60
N PRO A 132 0.69 6.94 6.01
CA PRO A 132 0.69 8.39 5.78
C PRO A 132 -0.51 8.87 4.98
N LEU A 133 -1.03 8.06 4.06
CA LEU A 133 -2.22 8.38 3.28
C LEU A 133 -3.46 8.52 4.15
N ASP A 134 -3.61 7.69 5.19
CA ASP A 134 -4.70 7.81 6.16
C ASP A 134 -4.52 9.07 7.03
N GLY A 135 -3.27 9.43 7.35
CA GLY A 135 -2.93 10.69 8.01
C GLY A 135 -3.37 11.90 7.18
N LEU A 136 -3.03 11.92 5.89
CA LEU A 136 -3.44 12.98 4.98
C LEU A 136 -4.96 13.07 4.83
N MET A 137 -5.65 11.93 4.76
CA MET A 137 -7.11 11.88 4.70
C MET A 137 -7.75 12.54 5.94
N LEU A 138 -7.24 12.21 7.14
CA LEU A 138 -7.71 12.80 8.39
C LEU A 138 -7.39 14.30 8.46
N ALA A 139 -6.18 14.70 8.08
CA ALA A 139 -5.78 16.10 8.05
C ALA A 139 -6.66 16.95 7.13
N LEU A 140 -6.95 16.46 5.93
CA LEU A 140 -7.84 17.16 4.99
C LEU A 140 -9.26 17.27 5.54
N SER A 141 -9.79 16.20 6.13
CA SER A 141 -11.13 16.20 6.72
C SER A 141 -11.23 17.18 7.89
N ASN A 142 -10.26 17.17 8.81
CA ASN A 142 -10.24 18.02 10.00
C ASN A 142 -10.04 19.50 9.66
N THR A 143 -9.16 19.81 8.69
CA THR A 143 -8.81 21.19 8.35
C THR A 143 -9.82 21.85 7.41
N PHE A 144 -10.36 21.11 6.43
CA PHE A 144 -11.26 21.67 5.41
C PHE A 144 -12.74 21.31 5.60
N GLY A 145 -13.09 20.51 6.63
CA GLY A 145 -14.46 20.09 6.91
C GLY A 145 -15.02 19.09 5.88
N TRP A 146 -14.17 18.46 5.08
CA TRP A 146 -14.59 17.47 4.08
C TRP A 146 -14.97 16.15 4.74
N SER A 147 -15.85 15.38 4.09
CA SER A 147 -16.10 14.00 4.51
C SER A 147 -14.84 13.14 4.30
N LEU A 148 -14.62 12.14 5.16
CA LEU A 148 -13.50 11.21 5.03
C LEU A 148 -13.49 10.51 3.67
N SER A 149 -14.67 10.15 3.16
CA SER A 149 -14.82 9.53 1.83
C SER A 149 -14.39 10.48 0.71
N THR A 150 -14.76 11.76 0.78
CA THR A 150 -14.34 12.77 -0.20
C THR A 150 -12.82 12.95 -0.20
N ALA A 151 -12.22 13.11 0.99
CA ALA A 151 -10.77 13.26 1.12
C ALA A 151 -10.03 12.03 0.57
N ARG A 152 -10.51 10.81 0.87
CA ARG A 152 -9.94 9.56 0.37
C ARG A 152 -9.98 9.48 -1.16
N ILE A 153 -11.14 9.75 -1.76
CA ILE A 153 -11.32 9.70 -3.21
C ILE A 153 -10.39 10.71 -3.89
N LEU A 154 -10.28 11.92 -3.37
CA LEU A 154 -9.37 12.93 -3.94
C LEU A 154 -7.92 12.48 -3.88
N ILE A 155 -7.45 11.95 -2.74
CA ILE A 155 -6.09 11.40 -2.59
C ILE A 155 -5.84 10.25 -3.58
N GLU A 156 -6.80 9.35 -3.77
CA GLU A 156 -6.64 8.24 -4.72
C GLU A 156 -6.65 8.72 -6.17
N LEU A 157 -7.54 9.64 -6.52
CA LEU A 157 -7.61 10.22 -7.87
C LEU A 157 -6.35 11.02 -8.22
N THR A 158 -5.76 11.75 -7.26
CA THR A 158 -4.47 12.42 -7.50
C THR A 158 -3.36 11.41 -7.73
N GLY A 159 -3.30 10.32 -6.96
CA GLY A 159 -2.37 9.22 -7.20
C GLY A 159 -2.54 8.59 -8.58
N VAL A 160 -3.78 8.29 -9.00
CA VAL A 160 -4.09 7.76 -10.34
C VAL A 160 -3.65 8.74 -11.43
N ALA A 161 -3.98 10.02 -11.30
CA ALA A 161 -3.62 11.04 -12.29
C ALA A 161 -2.10 11.20 -12.41
N ILE A 162 -1.38 11.29 -11.30
CA ILE A 162 0.09 11.40 -11.30
C ILE A 162 0.71 10.13 -11.87
N GLY A 163 0.26 8.95 -11.44
CA GLY A 163 0.75 7.66 -11.94
C GLY A 163 0.55 7.53 -13.44
N PHE A 164 -0.62 7.91 -13.96
CA PHE A 164 -0.91 7.90 -15.39
C PHE A 164 -0.01 8.87 -16.17
N LEU A 165 0.18 10.10 -15.68
CA LEU A 165 1.04 11.10 -16.33
C LEU A 165 2.52 10.69 -16.36
N LEU A 166 2.97 9.93 -15.36
CA LEU A 166 4.34 9.38 -15.29
C LEU A 166 4.50 8.05 -16.04
N GLY A 167 3.49 7.60 -16.78
CA GLY A 167 3.52 6.32 -17.49
C GLY A 167 3.56 5.09 -16.59
N GLY A 168 3.17 5.23 -15.32
CA GLY A 168 2.98 4.11 -14.40
C GLY A 168 1.84 3.18 -14.85
N PRO A 169 1.79 1.94 -14.33
CA PRO A 169 0.80 0.93 -14.71
C PRO A 169 -0.59 1.26 -14.16
N VAL A 170 -1.25 2.26 -14.75
CA VAL A 170 -2.63 2.64 -14.47
C VAL A 170 -3.53 2.04 -15.53
N GLY A 171 -4.39 1.12 -15.13
CA GLY A 171 -5.24 0.39 -16.07
C GLY A 171 -6.45 -0.26 -15.40
N ILE A 172 -7.01 -1.28 -16.05
CA ILE A 172 -8.17 -2.01 -15.54
C ILE A 172 -7.88 -2.68 -14.18
N GLY A 173 -6.65 -3.13 -13.96
CA GLY A 173 -6.21 -3.67 -12.67
C GLY A 173 -6.31 -2.64 -11.54
N THR A 174 -5.99 -1.38 -11.80
CA THR A 174 -6.11 -0.30 -10.81
C THR A 174 -7.56 -0.12 -10.34
N VAL A 175 -8.52 -0.18 -11.28
CA VAL A 175 -9.95 -0.11 -10.97
C VAL A 175 -10.40 -1.32 -10.15
N ILE A 176 -9.96 -2.52 -10.54
CA ILE A 176 -10.28 -3.75 -9.81
C ILE A 176 -9.72 -3.69 -8.38
N ILE A 177 -8.49 -3.23 -8.19
CA ILE A 177 -7.88 -3.04 -6.86
C ILE A 177 -8.75 -2.08 -6.03
N ALA A 178 -9.13 -0.93 -6.58
CA ALA A 178 -9.95 0.05 -5.88
C ALA A 178 -11.29 -0.53 -5.40
N LEU A 179 -11.93 -1.39 -6.20
CA LEU A 179 -13.22 -2.00 -5.87
C LEU A 179 -13.14 -3.21 -4.92
N THR A 180 -12.04 -3.96 -4.97
CA THR A 180 -11.94 -5.27 -4.31
C THR A 180 -11.11 -5.25 -3.03
N LEU A 181 -10.03 -4.45 -2.98
CA LEU A 181 -9.03 -4.52 -1.92
C LEU A 181 -9.63 -4.24 -0.54
N GLY A 182 -10.50 -3.23 -0.43
CA GLY A 182 -11.16 -2.89 0.83
C GLY A 182 -12.04 -4.02 1.39
N ARG A 183 -12.70 -4.79 0.51
CA ARG A 183 -13.50 -5.95 0.92
C ARG A 183 -12.60 -7.09 1.42
N ILE A 184 -11.50 -7.36 0.73
CA ILE A 184 -10.54 -8.40 1.12
C ILE A 184 -9.97 -8.09 2.51
N ILE A 185 -9.50 -6.85 2.72
CA ILE A 185 -8.98 -6.39 4.01
C ILE A 185 -10.02 -6.59 5.12
N SER A 186 -11.27 -6.19 4.88
CA SER A 186 -12.36 -6.32 5.87
C SER A 186 -12.63 -7.78 6.27
N VAL A 187 -12.63 -8.69 5.29
CA VAL A 187 -12.81 -10.14 5.55
C VAL A 187 -11.63 -10.70 6.34
N VAL A 188 -10.40 -10.33 5.97
CA VAL A 188 -9.18 -10.76 6.65
C VAL A 188 -9.17 -10.25 8.10
N ASN A 189 -9.42 -8.96 8.32
CA ASN A 189 -9.52 -8.35 9.66
C ASN A 189 -10.53 -9.08 10.54
N ARG A 190 -11.74 -9.35 10.01
CA ARG A 190 -12.77 -10.10 10.74
C ARG A 190 -12.31 -11.51 11.12
N SER A 191 -11.56 -12.18 10.25
CA SER A 191 -10.99 -13.50 10.54
C SER A 191 -9.88 -13.42 11.59
N MET A 192 -9.00 -12.43 11.47
CA MET A 192 -7.86 -12.21 12.37
C MET A 192 -8.33 -11.88 13.79
N LYS A 193 -9.37 -11.06 13.96
CA LYS A 193 -9.97 -10.78 15.28
C LYS A 193 -10.51 -12.03 15.98
N LYS A 194 -10.96 -13.04 15.22
CA LYS A 194 -11.46 -14.31 15.77
C LYS A 194 -10.33 -15.24 16.23
N HIS A 195 -9.19 -15.22 15.55
CA HIS A 195 -8.10 -16.18 15.77
C HIS A 195 -6.94 -15.59 16.60
N ILE A 196 -6.77 -14.28 16.54
CA ILE A 196 -5.77 -13.55 17.32
C ILE A 196 -6.52 -12.67 18.32
N VAL A 197 -6.93 -13.26 19.43
CA VAL A 197 -7.35 -12.49 20.62
C VAL A 197 -6.10 -11.79 21.15
N MET A 198 -5.85 -10.57 20.70
CA MET A 198 -4.81 -9.74 21.28
C MET A 198 -5.33 -9.19 22.61
N PRO A 199 -4.73 -9.53 23.76
CA PRO A 199 -5.18 -8.99 25.05
C PRO A 199 -5.05 -7.47 25.03
N GLY A 200 -6.14 -6.76 25.38
CA GLY A 200 -6.20 -5.30 25.47
C GLY A 200 -7.38 -4.62 24.76
N VAL A 201 -8.22 -5.35 24.03
CA VAL A 201 -9.35 -4.73 23.29
C VAL A 201 -10.52 -4.46 24.23
N SER A 202 -10.66 -3.21 24.68
CA SER A 202 -11.94 -2.68 25.13
C SER A 202 -12.87 -2.61 23.92
N THR A 203 -13.91 -3.46 23.94
CA THR A 203 -15.13 -3.32 23.12
C THR A 203 -15.74 -1.93 23.28
#